data_AF-A0A835VCE7-F1
#
_entry.id   AF-A0A835VCE7-F1
#
_cell.length_a   1.000
_cell.length_b   1.000
_cell.length_c   1.000
_cell.angle_alpha   90.00
_cell.angle_beta   90.00
_cell.angle_gamma   90.00
#
_symmetry.space_group_name_H-M   'P 1'
#
loop_
_entity.id
_entity.type
_entity.pdbx_description
1 polymer ?
#
loop_
_entity_poly.entity_id
_entity_poly.type
_entity_poly.pdbx_seq_one_letter_code
_entity_poly.pdbx_strand_id
1 'polypeptide(L)'
;MEDILNTAKDEYAQKEGVHPPDIIVDNHVYLPPSPSHHNPHGPFCSGGVVLASRDGKIVCENTLDARLDVVFRKKLPEIRKLLFGQVAA
;
A
#
# COMPACT_ATOMS: atom_id res chain seq x y z
N MET A 1 11.04 -5.93 13.91
CA MET A 1 9.76 -5.78 13.18
C MET A 1 8.66 -6.53 13.93
N GLU A 2 8.86 -7.81 14.22
CA GLU A 2 7.88 -8.64 14.94
C GLU A 2 7.52 -8.09 16.33
N ASP A 3 8.49 -7.57 17.08
CA ASP A 3 8.22 -6.93 18.38
C ASP A 3 7.28 -5.71 18.26
N ILE A 4 7.43 -4.91 17.20
CA ILE A 4 6.56 -3.75 16.95
C ILE A 4 5.13 -4.20 16.65
N LEU A 5 4.97 -5.30 15.89
CA LEU A 5 3.66 -5.86 15.59
C LEU A 5 2.97 -6.44 16.83
N ASN A 6 3.74 -7.07 17.72
CA ASN A 6 3.22 -7.59 18.99
C ASN A 6 2.76 -6.46 19.91
N THR A 7 3.52 -5.37 20.03
CA THR A 7 3.06 -4.20 20.78
C THR A 7 1.82 -3.59 20.15
N ALA A 8 1.81 -3.40 18.82
CA ALA A 8 0.71 -2.74 18.12
C ALA A 8 -0.61 -3.51 18.21
N LYS A 9 -0.59 -4.86 18.14
CA LYS A 9 -1.82 -5.66 18.27
C LYS A 9 -2.40 -5.60 19.69
N ASP A 10 -1.54 -5.54 20.71
CA ASP A 10 -1.96 -5.46 22.11
C ASP A 10 -2.55 -4.08 22.41
N GLU A 11 -1.90 -3.01 21.93
CA GLU A 11 -2.42 -1.63 22.00
C GLU A 11 -3.79 -1.51 21.30
N TYR A 12 -3.91 -2.07 20.09
CA TYR A 12 -5.18 -2.10 19.36
C TYR A 12 -6.27 -2.84 20.14
N ALA A 13 -5.96 -4.05 20.63
CA ALA A 13 -6.89 -4.88 21.39
C ALA A 13 -7.40 -4.18 22.65
N GLN A 14 -6.48 -3.56 23.40
CA GLN A 14 -6.82 -2.81 24.60
C GLN A 14 -7.70 -1.60 24.29
N LYS A 15 -7.36 -0.86 23.23
CA LYS A 15 -8.09 0.35 22.85
C LYS A 15 -9.51 0.06 22.37
N GLU A 16 -9.67 -0.98 21.56
CA GLU A 16 -10.96 -1.34 20.96
C GLU A 16 -11.77 -2.32 21.81
N GLY A 17 -11.19 -2.85 22.89
CA GLY A 17 -11.86 -3.81 23.79
C GLY A 17 -12.11 -5.17 23.13
N VAL A 18 -11.22 -5.60 22.23
CA VAL A 18 -11.35 -6.83 21.43
C VAL A 18 -10.19 -7.79 21.73
N HIS A 19 -10.30 -9.03 21.24
CA HIS A 19 -9.18 -9.95 21.28
C HIS A 19 -8.04 -9.50 20.36
N PRO A 20 -6.77 -9.63 20.78
CA PRO A 20 -5.63 -9.35 19.92
C PRO A 20 -5.70 -10.16 18.62
N PRO A 21 -5.60 -9.52 17.45
CA PRO A 21 -5.63 -10.21 16.18
C PRO A 21 -4.38 -11.08 15.97
N ASP A 22 -4.56 -12.21 15.27
CA ASP A 22 -3.45 -13.00 14.74
C ASP A 22 -2.83 -12.28 13.54
N ILE A 23 -1.56 -11.89 13.66
CA ILE A 23 -0.79 -11.24 12.59
C ILE A 23 0.34 -12.17 12.17
N ILE A 24 0.44 -12.45 10.87
CA ILE A 24 1.49 -13.28 10.27
C ILE A 24 2.22 -12.44 9.23
N VAL A 25 3.55 -12.39 9.32
CA VAL A 25 4.40 -11.78 8.30
C VAL A 25 4.83 -12.87 7.32
N ASP A 26 4.55 -12.67 6.04
CA ASP A 26 5.06 -13.55 4.99
C ASP A 26 6.56 -13.32 4.81
N ASN A 27 7.35 -14.36 5.04
CA ASN A 27 8.81 -14.35 4.90
C ASN A 27 9.27 -15.13 3.65
N HIS A 28 8.35 -15.45 2.75
CA HIS A 28 8.60 -16.20 1.52
C HIS A 28 8.26 -15.37 0.28
N VAL A 29 7.18 -14.58 0.34
CA VAL A 29 6.73 -13.73 -0.77
C VAL A 29 6.92 -12.27 -0.39
N TYR A 30 7.86 -11.62 -1.09
CA TYR A 30 8.16 -10.21 -0.92
C TYR A 30 7.53 -9.38 -2.04
N LEU A 31 7.30 -8.10 -1.76
CA LEU A 31 6.99 -7.13 -2.81
C LEU A 31 8.13 -7.07 -3.83
N PRO A 32 7.83 -6.79 -5.11
CA PRO A 32 8.86 -6.64 -6.12
C PRO A 32 9.93 -5.62 -5.68
N PRO A 33 11.22 -5.88 -5.95
CA PRO A 33 12.30 -5.00 -5.54
C PRO A 33 12.26 -3.68 -6.32
N SER A 34 13.06 -2.71 -5.88
CA SER A 34 13.31 -1.50 -6.66
C SER A 34 13.91 -1.83 -8.04
N PRO A 35 13.67 -0.99 -9.07
CA PRO A 35 14.27 -1.19 -10.39
C PRO A 35 15.79 -1.31 -10.31
N SER A 36 16.39 -2.20 -11.12
CA SER A 36 17.84 -2.38 -11.18
C SER A 36 18.37 -2.25 -12.60
N HIS A 37 19.64 -1.86 -12.75
CA HIS A 37 20.29 -1.76 -14.06
C HIS A 37 20.31 -3.09 -14.84
N HIS A 38 20.30 -4.22 -14.14
CA HIS A 38 20.29 -5.56 -14.74
C HIS A 38 18.89 -6.02 -15.16
N ASN A 39 17.83 -5.40 -14.65
CA ASN A 39 16.45 -5.70 -15.02
C ASN A 39 15.59 -4.42 -15.01
N PRO A 40 15.81 -3.50 -15.96
CA PRO A 40 15.21 -2.17 -15.94
C PRO A 40 13.69 -2.18 -16.23
N HIS A 41 13.17 -3.27 -16.80
CA HIS A 41 11.75 -3.43 -17.15
C HIS A 41 11.07 -4.53 -16.33
N GLY A 42 11.70 -5.00 -15.25
CA GLY A 42 11.12 -5.97 -14.35
C GLY A 42 9.96 -5.39 -13.53
N PRO A 43 9.16 -6.25 -12.88
CA PRO A 43 8.20 -5.80 -11.88
C PRO A 43 8.94 -5.05 -10.77
N PHE A 44 8.41 -3.91 -10.36
CA PHE A 44 8.95 -3.12 -9.26
C PHE A 44 7.83 -2.60 -8.35
N CYS A 45 8.17 -2.33 -7.11
CA CYS A 45 7.31 -1.68 -6.13
C CYS A 45 8.12 -0.58 -5.44
N SER A 46 7.55 0.60 -5.31
CA SER A 46 8.19 1.74 -4.62
C SER A 46 8.19 1.57 -3.09
N GLY A 47 7.48 0.56 -2.59
CA GLY A 47 7.43 0.17 -1.18
C GLY A 47 6.02 0.22 -0.58
N GLY A 48 5.93 -0.11 0.70
CA GLY A 48 4.68 -0.19 1.45
C GLY A 48 4.35 -1.63 1.85
N VAL A 49 3.06 -1.92 2.04
CA VAL A 49 2.59 -3.22 2.53
C VAL A 49 1.35 -3.68 1.80
N VAL A 50 1.17 -5.00 1.73
CA VAL A 50 -0.08 -5.63 1.32
C VAL A 50 -0.58 -6.47 2.49
N LEU A 51 -1.79 -6.19 2.95
CA LEU A 51 -2.42 -6.93 4.04
C LEU A 51 -3.54 -7.78 3.45
N ALA A 52 -3.57 -9.06 3.79
CA ALA A 52 -4.65 -9.95 3.39
C ALA A 52 -5.36 -10.54 4.62
N SER A 53 -6.63 -10.87 4.47
CA SER A 53 -7.30 -11.77 5.40
C SER A 53 -6.61 -13.13 5.41
N ARG A 54 -6.73 -13.89 6.50
CA ARG A 54 -6.10 -15.22 6.64
C ARG A 54 -6.50 -16.21 5.52
N ASP A 55 -7.69 -16.05 4.97
CA ASP A 55 -8.21 -16.86 3.86
C ASP A 55 -7.93 -16.25 2.47
N GLY A 56 -7.24 -15.11 2.41
CA GLY A 56 -6.85 -14.43 1.18
C GLY A 56 -8.00 -13.78 0.40
N LYS A 57 -9.23 -13.79 0.92
CA LYS A 57 -10.40 -13.24 0.19
C LYS A 57 -10.46 -11.72 0.18
N ILE A 58 -9.95 -11.08 1.24
CA ILE A 58 -9.90 -9.62 1.35
C ILE A 58 -8.44 -9.23 1.29
N VAL A 59 -8.08 -8.40 0.32
CA VAL A 59 -6.73 -7.88 0.15
C VAL A 59 -6.76 -6.36 0.16
N CYS A 60 -5.96 -5.77 1.03
CA CYS A 60 -5.74 -4.34 1.18
C CYS A 60 -4.33 -4.02 0.68
N GLU A 61 -4.23 -3.54 -0.56
CA GLU A 61 -2.97 -3.06 -1.13
C GLU A 61 -2.72 -1.62 -0.66
N ASN A 62 -1.75 -1.45 0.23
CA ASN A 62 -1.33 -0.15 0.75
C ASN A 62 0.12 0.15 0.35
N THR A 63 0.49 -0.24 -0.86
CA THR A 63 1.75 0.17 -1.50
C THR A 63 1.65 1.62 -1.94
N LEU A 64 2.81 2.30 -2.02
CA LEU A 64 2.86 3.67 -2.52
C LEU A 64 2.29 3.77 -3.95
N ASP A 65 2.62 2.79 -4.78
CA ASP A 65 2.18 2.70 -6.17
C ASP A 65 0.65 2.59 -6.27
N ALA A 66 0.02 1.70 -5.47
CA ALA A 66 -1.43 1.53 -5.46
C ALA A 66 -2.16 2.81 -4.99
N ARG A 67 -1.65 3.46 -3.94
CA ARG A 67 -2.21 4.74 -3.47
C ARG A 67 -2.10 5.83 -4.52
N LEU A 68 -0.96 5.91 -5.20
CA LEU A 68 -0.73 6.90 -6.24
C LEU A 68 -1.67 6.69 -7.44
N ASP A 69 -1.88 5.45 -7.90
CA ASP A 69 -2.81 5.17 -9.00
C ASP A 69 -4.24 5.59 -8.66
N VAL A 70 -4.73 5.23 -7.46
CA VAL A 70 -6.07 5.63 -7.01
C VAL A 70 -6.23 7.14 -6.95
N VAL A 71 -5.26 7.85 -6.35
CA VAL A 71 -5.31 9.32 -6.25
C VAL A 71 -5.20 9.97 -7.62
N PHE A 72 -4.29 9.49 -8.47
CA PHE A 72 -4.09 10.02 -9.81
C PHE A 72 -5.37 9.95 -10.63
N ARG A 73 -6.05 8.80 -10.67
CA ARG A 73 -7.33 8.65 -11.39
C ARG A 73 -8.41 9.57 -10.85
N LYS A 74 -8.52 9.68 -9.51
CA LYS A 74 -9.49 10.58 -8.86
C LYS A 74 -9.21 12.06 -9.15
N LYS A 75 -7.93 12.44 -9.22
CA LYS A 75 -7.49 13.83 -9.42
C LYS A 75 -7.27 14.20 -10.87
N LEU A 76 -7.38 13.26 -11.79
CA LEU A 76 -7.17 13.48 -13.22
C LEU A 76 -7.98 14.66 -13.79
N PRO A 77 -9.26 14.88 -13.43
CA PRO A 77 -10.01 16.05 -13.90
C PRO A 77 -9.40 17.39 -13.44
N GLU A 78 -8.96 17.46 -12.17
CA GLU A 78 -8.31 18.65 -11.61
C GLU A 78 -6.95 18.89 -12.27
N ILE A 79 -6.14 17.83 -12.42
CA ILE A 79 -4.84 17.88 -13.11
C ILE A 79 -5.03 18.39 -14.54
N ARG A 80 -6.00 17.86 -15.29
CA ARG A 80 -6.30 18.30 -16.66
C ARG A 80 -6.70 19.78 -16.70
N LYS A 81 -7.53 20.24 -15.76
CA LYS A 81 -7.93 21.65 -15.68
C LYS A 81 -6.74 22.56 -15.37
N LEU A 82 -5.82 22.14 -14.50
CA LEU A 82 -4.63 22.92 -14.18
C LEU A 82 -3.66 23.03 -15.37
N LEU A 83 -3.48 21.93 -16.11
CA LEU A 83 -2.51 21.88 -17.22
C LEU A 83 -3.06 22.45 -18.54
N PHE A 84 -4.37 22.29 -18.79
CA PHE A 84 -5.01 22.59 -20.08
C PHE A 84 -6.31 23.38 -19.95
N GLY A 85 -6.63 23.91 -18.76
CA GLY A 85 -7.76 24.80 -18.59
C GLY A 85 -7.58 26.02 -19.49
N GLN A 86 -8.53 26.24 -20.40
CA GLN A 86 -8.47 27.31 -21.39
C GLN A 86 -8.05 28.63 -20.75
N VAL A 87 -6.92 29.18 -21.19
CA VAL A 87 -6.71 30.62 -21.14
C VAL A 87 -7.68 31.18 -22.18
N ALA A 88 -8.79 31.77 -21.73
CA ALA A 88 -9.66 32.49 -22.64
C ALA A 88 -8.81 33.59 -23.30
N ALA A 89 -8.73 33.55 -24.64
CA ALA A 89 -8.15 34.61 -25.46
C ALA A 89 -9.15 35.77 -25.59
#